data_AF-A0A3N0ZKH7-F1
#
_entry.id   AF-A0A3N0ZKH7-F1
#
_cell.length_a   1.000
_cell.length_b   1.000
_cell.length_c   1.000
_cell.angle_alpha   90.00
_cell.angle_beta   90.00
_cell.angle_gamma   90.00
#
_symmetry.space_group_name_H-M   'P 1'
#
loop_
_entity.id
_entity.type
_entity.pdbx_description
1 polymer ?
#
loop_
_entity_poly.entity_id
_entity_poly.type
_entity_poly.pdbx_seq_one_letter_code
_entity_poly.pdbx_strand_id
1 'polypeptide(L)'
;MPIEMKLALSIGFCLIVFVHCLLSQEKFLLQCNERILLESRKMVLQQVGTLEATNRNDGTKIRLYQKAVGLSVGSPYCVAGQYFCFLRAVEVLGFSLKCVPLPKTGLSLEVFRFARLNGEKVPTKYEQDDIVIWIKGNTIHGHTERIVEVGRKGWVETVGFNTRRYDTKKGKWVEGVFRWKRNLLHPLGRMYLIGIVGFKRKSDGC
;
A
#
# COMPACT_ATOMS: atom_id res chain seq x y z
N MET A 1 4.27 45.26 21.66
CA MET A 1 3.38 44.09 21.77
C MET A 1 3.30 43.66 23.23
N PRO A 2 2.11 43.67 23.84
CA PRO A 2 1.92 43.31 25.25
C PRO A 2 2.32 41.85 25.51
N ILE A 3 2.70 41.53 26.75
CA ILE A 3 3.16 40.20 27.18
C ILE A 3 2.10 39.13 26.88
N GLU A 4 0.83 39.47 27.11
CA GLU A 4 -0.32 38.59 26.83
C GLU A 4 -0.39 38.19 25.36
N MET A 5 -0.11 39.12 24.45
CA MET A 5 -0.13 38.87 23.00
C MET A 5 1.03 37.97 22.55
N LYS A 6 2.21 38.08 23.19
CA LYS A 6 3.34 37.15 22.95
C LYS A 6 3.02 35.74 23.44
N LEU A 7 2.39 35.61 24.62
CA LEU A 7 2.01 34.33 25.19
C LEU A 7 0.94 33.62 24.33
N ALA A 8 -0.08 34.35 23.89
CA ALA A 8 -1.12 33.81 23.01
C ALA A 8 -0.55 33.32 21.66
N LEU A 9 0.36 34.07 21.05
CA LEU A 9 1.06 33.67 19.82
C LEU A 9 1.90 32.40 20.02
N SER A 10 2.65 32.31 21.11
CA SER A 10 3.45 31.13 21.44
C SER A 10 2.59 29.89 21.68
N ILE A 11 1.47 30.02 22.41
CA ILE A 11 0.53 28.90 22.65
C ILE A 11 -0.10 28.45 21.32
N GLY A 12 -0.55 29.40 20.50
CA GLY A 12 -1.11 29.08 19.17
C GLY A 12 -0.12 28.34 18.28
N PHE A 13 1.14 28.80 18.24
CA PHE A 13 2.21 28.13 17.51
C PHE A 13 2.50 26.72 18.04
N CYS A 14 2.60 26.55 19.37
CA CYS A 14 2.79 25.24 20.00
C CYS A 14 1.64 24.28 19.69
N LEU A 15 0.39 24.74 19.69
CA LEU A 15 -0.78 23.93 19.33
C LEU A 15 -0.74 23.50 17.86
N ILE A 16 -0.36 24.39 16.94
CA ILE A 16 -0.21 24.05 15.52
C ILE A 16 0.88 22.99 15.33
N VAL A 17 2.03 23.16 15.96
CA VAL A 17 3.13 22.18 15.92
C VAL A 17 2.69 20.84 16.53
N PHE A 18 1.99 20.86 17.67
CA PHE A 18 1.48 19.67 18.33
C PHE A 18 0.49 18.89 17.45
N VAL A 19 -0.43 19.59 16.79
CA VAL A 19 -1.37 18.98 15.82
C VAL A 19 -0.63 18.35 14.64
N HIS A 20 0.44 18.98 14.14
CA HIS A 20 1.25 18.41 13.05
C HIS A 20 2.04 17.17 13.51
N CYS A 21 2.54 17.14 14.75
CA CYS A 21 3.22 15.98 15.31
C CYS A 21 2.28 14.77 15.49
N LEU A 22 1.00 15.01 15.81
CA LEU A 22 0.00 13.94 16.00
C LEU A 22 -0.43 13.26 14.70
N LEU A 23 -0.17 13.87 13.53
CA LEU A 23 -0.52 13.32 12.22
C LEU A 23 0.66 12.63 11.53
N SER A 24 1.76 12.39 12.25
CA SER A 24 2.90 11.66 11.71
C SER A 24 2.49 10.23 11.37
N GLN A 25 2.49 9.93 10.07
CA GLN A 25 2.20 8.60 9.53
C GLN A 25 3.16 7.60 10.15
N GLU A 26 2.71 6.39 10.50
CA GLU A 26 3.59 5.36 11.04
C GLU A 26 4.14 4.46 9.93
N LYS A 27 5.41 4.07 10.04
CA LYS A 27 6.03 3.05 9.18
C LYS A 27 6.52 1.87 10.02
N PHE A 28 6.22 0.67 9.55
CA PHE A 28 6.70 -0.59 10.12
C PHE A 28 7.44 -1.41 9.08
N LEU A 29 8.59 -1.98 9.44
CA LEU A 29 9.37 -2.87 8.57
C LEU A 29 9.09 -4.33 8.91
N LEU A 30 8.62 -5.09 7.92
CA LEU A 30 8.53 -6.54 7.98
C LEU A 30 9.82 -7.18 7.46
N GLN A 31 10.21 -8.33 8.01
CA GLN A 31 11.33 -9.09 7.47
C GLN A 31 10.98 -9.64 6.09
N CYS A 32 11.87 -9.49 5.12
CA CYS A 32 11.70 -10.10 3.81
C CYS A 32 13.06 -10.44 3.19
N ASN A 33 13.16 -11.64 2.61
CA ASN A 33 14.31 -12.01 1.80
C ASN A 33 14.43 -11.06 0.60
N GLU A 34 15.61 -10.52 0.35
CA GLU A 34 15.81 -9.55 -0.73
C GLU A 34 15.44 -10.11 -2.11
N ARG A 35 15.74 -11.38 -2.38
CA ARG A 35 15.42 -12.02 -3.66
C ARG A 35 13.91 -12.09 -3.87
N ILE A 36 13.14 -12.42 -2.83
CA ILE A 36 11.67 -12.44 -2.87
C ILE A 36 11.11 -11.03 -3.08
N LEU A 37 11.69 -10.02 -2.43
CA LEU A 37 11.23 -8.64 -2.57
C LEU A 37 11.45 -8.13 -4.00
N LEU A 38 12.63 -8.35 -4.58
CA LEU A 38 12.97 -7.98 -5.95
C LEU A 38 12.11 -8.72 -6.97
N GLU A 39 11.94 -10.03 -6.81
CA GLU A 39 11.14 -10.83 -7.75
C GLU A 39 9.66 -10.47 -7.66
N SER A 40 9.12 -10.26 -6.45
CA SER A 40 7.73 -9.82 -6.28
C SER A 40 7.47 -8.45 -6.91
N ARG A 41 8.47 -7.55 -6.93
CA ARG A 41 8.37 -6.27 -7.64
C ARG A 41 8.21 -6.48 -9.14
N LYS A 42 9.01 -7.37 -9.75
CA LYS A 42 8.85 -7.72 -11.18
C LYS A 42 7.45 -8.26 -11.45
N MET A 43 6.96 -9.15 -10.60
CA MET A 43 5.60 -9.71 -10.70
C MET A 43 4.52 -8.63 -10.63
N VAL A 44 4.65 -7.66 -9.73
CA VAL A 44 3.74 -6.49 -9.63
C VAL A 44 3.74 -5.69 -10.94
N LEU A 45 4.91 -5.40 -11.49
CA LEU A 45 5.04 -4.63 -12.74
C LEU A 45 4.42 -5.36 -13.93
N GLN A 46 4.56 -6.68 -14.00
CA GLN A 46 3.94 -7.52 -15.04
C GLN A 46 2.41 -7.55 -14.96
N GLN A 47 1.81 -7.23 -13.81
CA GLN A 47 0.35 -7.17 -13.69
C GLN A 47 -0.24 -5.85 -14.22
N VAL A 48 0.56 -4.80 -14.40
CA VAL A 48 0.09 -3.50 -14.90
C VAL A 48 -0.59 -3.67 -16.27
N GLY A 49 -1.80 -3.12 -16.40
CA GLY A 49 -2.63 -3.27 -17.60
C GLY A 49 -3.56 -4.47 -17.56
N THR A 50 -3.51 -5.32 -16.52
CA THR A 50 -4.55 -6.35 -16.29
C THR A 50 -5.88 -5.65 -16.00
N LEU A 51 -6.89 -5.94 -16.82
CA LEU A 51 -8.24 -5.41 -16.69
C LEU A 51 -9.19 -6.47 -16.12
N GLU A 52 -10.22 -6.00 -15.42
CA GLU A 52 -11.38 -6.81 -15.10
C GLU A 52 -12.15 -7.18 -16.36
N ALA A 53 -12.86 -8.31 -16.33
CA ALA A 53 -13.65 -8.75 -17.48
C ALA A 53 -14.90 -7.88 -17.66
N THR A 54 -15.58 -7.55 -16.55
CA THR A 54 -16.85 -6.81 -16.55
C THR A 54 -16.86 -5.56 -15.65
N ASN A 55 -15.71 -5.16 -15.11
CA ASN A 55 -15.58 -4.11 -14.07
C ASN A 55 -16.38 -4.44 -12.79
N ARG A 56 -16.38 -5.71 -12.39
CA ARG A 56 -17.06 -6.22 -11.19
C ARG A 56 -16.16 -7.16 -10.39
N ASN A 57 -14.88 -6.80 -10.28
CA ASN A 57 -13.82 -7.58 -9.61
C ASN A 57 -13.70 -9.01 -10.14
N ASP A 58 -13.67 -9.16 -11.47
CA ASP A 58 -13.71 -10.45 -12.14
C ASP A 58 -12.69 -10.57 -13.29
N GLY A 59 -12.63 -11.76 -13.89
CA GLY A 59 -11.64 -12.12 -14.92
C GLY A 59 -10.62 -13.14 -14.44
N THR A 60 -10.03 -13.89 -15.38
CA THR A 60 -9.18 -15.05 -15.06
C THR A 60 -8.03 -14.70 -14.13
N LYS A 61 -7.30 -13.62 -14.40
CA LYS A 61 -6.19 -13.17 -13.54
C LYS A 61 -6.69 -12.66 -12.17
N ILE A 62 -7.79 -11.91 -12.14
CA ILE A 62 -8.35 -11.36 -10.90
C ILE A 62 -8.77 -12.49 -9.93
N ARG A 63 -9.35 -13.57 -10.48
CA ARG A 63 -9.69 -14.77 -9.71
C ARG A 63 -8.46 -15.45 -9.10
N LEU A 64 -7.29 -15.40 -9.75
CA LEU A 64 -6.04 -15.90 -9.17
C LEU A 64 -5.63 -15.08 -7.95
N TYR A 65 -5.77 -13.75 -8.02
CA TYR A 65 -5.48 -12.87 -6.88
C TYR A 65 -6.40 -13.17 -5.70
N GLN A 66 -7.71 -13.21 -5.95
CA GLN A 66 -8.72 -13.55 -4.93
C GLN A 66 -8.45 -14.91 -4.30
N LYS A 67 -8.19 -15.94 -5.12
CA LYS A 67 -7.87 -17.30 -4.65
C LYS A 67 -6.61 -17.35 -3.79
N ALA A 68 -5.60 -16.53 -4.08
CA ALA A 68 -4.35 -16.49 -3.33
C ALA A 68 -4.55 -16.18 -1.84
N VAL A 69 -5.61 -15.45 -1.50
CA VAL A 69 -5.98 -15.11 -0.12
C VAL A 69 -7.31 -15.71 0.34
N GLY A 70 -7.90 -16.62 -0.45
CA GLY A 70 -9.15 -17.31 -0.09
C GLY A 70 -10.43 -16.47 -0.22
N LEU A 71 -10.41 -15.41 -1.04
CA LEU A 71 -11.59 -14.59 -1.30
C LEU A 71 -12.51 -15.22 -2.37
N SER A 72 -13.80 -14.94 -2.26
CA SER A 72 -14.78 -15.28 -3.30
C SER A 72 -14.63 -14.40 -4.54
N VAL A 73 -15.11 -14.91 -5.68
CA VAL A 73 -15.16 -14.15 -6.94
C VAL A 73 -16.02 -12.90 -6.75
N GLY A 74 -15.56 -11.76 -7.29
CA GLY A 74 -16.22 -10.47 -7.11
C GLY A 74 -15.75 -9.67 -5.89
N SER A 75 -14.91 -10.28 -5.02
CA SER A 75 -14.32 -9.57 -3.88
C SER A 75 -13.28 -8.53 -4.31
N PRO A 76 -13.17 -7.37 -3.64
CA PRO A 76 -12.06 -6.45 -3.84
C PRO A 76 -10.70 -7.15 -3.67
N TYR A 77 -9.73 -6.77 -4.49
CA TYR A 77 -8.47 -7.53 -4.63
C TYR A 77 -7.21 -6.67 -4.54
N CYS A 78 -7.30 -5.47 -3.94
CA CYS A 78 -6.14 -4.57 -3.80
C CYS A 78 -4.98 -5.24 -3.05
N VAL A 79 -5.22 -5.76 -1.83
CA VAL A 79 -4.23 -6.53 -1.05
C VAL A 79 -3.96 -7.89 -1.67
N ALA A 80 -5.00 -8.57 -2.12
CA ALA A 80 -4.92 -9.91 -2.72
C ALA A 80 -3.92 -9.96 -3.89
N GLY A 81 -3.92 -8.93 -4.74
CA GLY A 81 -2.96 -8.78 -5.83
C GLY A 81 -1.52 -8.58 -5.37
N GLN A 82 -1.30 -7.79 -4.31
CA GLN A 82 0.03 -7.62 -3.72
C GLN A 82 0.53 -8.94 -3.10
N TYR A 83 -0.31 -9.63 -2.33
CA TYR A 83 -0.01 -10.93 -1.75
C TYR A 83 0.32 -11.96 -2.83
N PHE A 84 -0.48 -12.03 -3.90
CA PHE A 84 -0.24 -12.91 -5.04
C PHE A 84 1.16 -12.70 -5.64
N CYS A 85 1.63 -11.45 -5.77
CA CYS A 85 2.96 -11.18 -6.32
C CYS A 85 4.09 -11.70 -5.42
N PHE A 86 3.93 -11.63 -4.09
CA PHE A 86 4.88 -12.26 -3.16
C PHE A 86 4.79 -13.79 -3.19
N LEU A 87 3.58 -14.34 -3.26
CA LEU A 87 3.36 -15.78 -3.39
C LEU A 87 4.06 -16.34 -4.63
N ARG A 88 3.85 -15.72 -5.80
CA ARG A 88 4.50 -16.13 -7.05
C ARG A 88 6.02 -16.01 -6.98
N ALA A 89 6.55 -14.97 -6.34
CA ALA A 89 7.99 -14.81 -6.15
C ALA A 89 8.59 -15.95 -5.31
N VAL A 90 7.94 -16.31 -4.20
CA VAL A 90 8.33 -17.43 -3.34
C VAL A 90 8.33 -18.75 -4.11
N GLU A 91 7.27 -19.02 -4.89
CA GLU A 91 7.13 -20.23 -5.70
C GLU A 91 8.21 -20.33 -6.79
N VAL A 92 8.46 -19.24 -7.54
CA VAL A 92 9.46 -19.20 -8.60
C VAL A 92 10.88 -19.39 -8.07
N LEU A 93 11.16 -18.85 -6.88
CA LEU A 93 12.48 -18.94 -6.26
C LEU A 93 12.68 -20.22 -5.43
N GLY A 94 11.65 -21.07 -5.30
CA GLY A 94 11.72 -22.31 -4.53
C GLY A 94 11.75 -22.12 -3.01
N PHE A 95 11.26 -20.99 -2.49
CA PHE A 95 11.17 -20.75 -1.06
C PHE A 95 9.89 -21.38 -0.46
N SER A 96 9.90 -21.57 0.87
CA SER A 96 8.70 -21.98 1.61
C SER A 96 7.64 -20.88 1.58
N LEU A 97 6.35 -21.27 1.54
CA LEU A 97 5.22 -20.33 1.64
C LEU A 97 5.26 -19.44 2.90
N LYS A 98 5.94 -19.89 3.97
CA LYS A 98 6.18 -19.11 5.19
C LYS A 98 7.05 -17.86 4.95
N CYS A 99 7.77 -17.78 3.83
CA CYS A 99 8.56 -16.61 3.44
C CYS A 99 7.71 -15.46 2.86
N VAL A 100 6.41 -15.64 2.62
CA VAL A 100 5.55 -14.53 2.19
C VAL A 100 5.43 -13.55 3.36
N PRO A 101 5.88 -12.28 3.23
CA PRO A 101 5.97 -11.39 4.38
C PRO A 101 4.62 -10.79 4.79
N LEU A 102 3.58 -10.95 3.96
CA LEU A 102 2.25 -10.39 4.20
C LEU A 102 1.30 -11.43 4.78
N PRO A 103 0.34 -11.02 5.62
CA PRO A 103 -0.72 -11.90 6.06
C PRO A 103 -1.62 -12.29 4.87
N LYS A 104 -2.17 -13.50 4.90
CA LYS A 104 -3.09 -14.00 3.88
C LYS A 104 -4.49 -13.42 4.09
N THR A 105 -4.73 -12.20 3.60
CA THR A 105 -6.00 -11.45 3.78
C THR A 105 -6.35 -10.59 2.56
N GLY A 106 -7.63 -10.22 2.44
CA GLY A 106 -8.12 -9.19 1.52
C GLY A 106 -8.17 -7.78 2.09
N LEU A 107 -7.95 -7.60 3.40
CA LEU A 107 -8.20 -6.33 4.10
C LEU A 107 -6.92 -5.50 4.26
N SER A 108 -6.93 -4.28 3.72
CA SER A 108 -5.80 -3.33 3.80
C SER A 108 -5.40 -3.00 5.24
N LEU A 109 -6.38 -2.81 6.12
CA LEU A 109 -6.13 -2.50 7.53
C LEU A 109 -5.50 -3.67 8.29
N GLU A 110 -5.81 -4.92 7.92
CA GLU A 110 -5.18 -6.09 8.55
C GLU A 110 -3.70 -6.21 8.20
N VAL A 111 -3.30 -5.85 6.98
CA VAL A 111 -1.88 -5.77 6.60
C VAL A 111 -1.13 -4.80 7.52
N PHE A 112 -1.71 -3.62 7.75
CA PHE A 112 -1.11 -2.62 8.64
C PHE A 112 -1.06 -3.10 10.10
N ARG A 113 -2.15 -3.67 10.61
CA ARG A 113 -2.19 -4.24 11.98
C ARG A 113 -1.17 -5.36 12.16
N PHE A 114 -1.04 -6.24 11.17
CA PHE A 114 -0.03 -7.30 11.16
C PHE A 114 1.39 -6.71 11.22
N ALA A 115 1.69 -5.70 10.38
CA ALA A 115 2.99 -5.03 10.38
C ALA A 115 3.29 -4.34 11.70
N ARG A 116 2.29 -3.73 12.35
CA ARG A 116 2.45 -3.12 13.67
C ARG A 116 2.76 -4.15 14.76
N LEU A 117 2.22 -5.36 14.67
CA LEU A 117 2.43 -6.42 15.66
C LEU A 117 3.73 -7.20 15.43
N ASN A 118 4.16 -7.37 14.18
CA ASN A 118 5.26 -8.27 13.80
C ASN A 118 6.47 -7.54 13.21
N GLY A 119 6.37 -6.24 12.97
CA GLY A 119 7.39 -5.43 12.34
C GLY A 119 8.09 -4.46 13.30
N GLU A 120 9.15 -3.85 12.81
CA GLU A 120 9.94 -2.85 13.51
C GLU A 120 9.41 -1.45 13.18
N LYS A 121 8.96 -0.68 14.18
CA LYS A 121 8.55 0.72 13.97
C LYS A 121 9.78 1.56 13.63
N VAL A 122 9.72 2.32 12.54
CA VAL A 122 10.82 3.18 12.08
C VAL A 122 10.32 4.58 11.74
N PRO A 123 11.20 5.59 11.65
CA PRO A 123 10.84 6.90 11.12
C PRO A 123 10.25 6.78 9.71
N THR A 124 9.21 7.56 9.43
CA THR A 124 8.52 7.48 8.15
C THR A 124 9.34 8.13 7.04
N LYS A 125 10.00 7.27 6.27
CA LYS A 125 10.67 7.59 5.01
C LYS A 125 10.09 6.68 3.94
N TYR A 126 9.63 7.27 2.83
CA TYR A 126 9.07 6.52 1.71
C TYR A 126 10.20 5.88 0.90
N GLU A 127 10.06 4.58 0.64
CA GLU A 127 11.04 3.77 -0.07
C GLU A 127 10.38 2.94 -1.16
N GLN A 128 11.18 2.52 -2.14
CA GLN A 128 10.70 1.57 -3.15
C GLN A 128 10.28 0.26 -2.49
N ASP A 129 9.19 -0.32 -2.97
CA ASP A 129 8.47 -1.49 -2.44
C ASP A 129 7.64 -1.27 -1.18
N ASP A 130 7.70 -0.10 -0.55
CA ASP A 130 6.78 0.20 0.54
C ASP A 130 5.32 0.01 0.09
N ILE A 131 4.52 -0.60 0.95
CA ILE A 131 3.09 -0.76 0.78
C ILE A 131 2.40 0.37 1.54
N VAL A 132 1.68 1.20 0.79
CA VAL A 132 0.94 2.34 1.32
C VAL A 132 -0.47 1.89 1.66
N ILE A 133 -0.91 2.18 2.88
CA ILE A 133 -2.23 1.77 3.39
C ILE A 133 -3.10 3.01 3.59
N TRP A 134 -4.23 3.08 2.89
CA TRP A 134 -5.24 4.10 3.08
C TRP A 134 -6.50 3.51 3.70
N ILE A 135 -7.27 4.36 4.39
CA ILE A 135 -8.58 4.01 4.93
C ILE A 135 -9.62 5.08 4.53
N LYS A 136 -10.86 4.65 4.32
CA LYS A 136 -11.97 5.53 3.98
C LYS A 136 -12.76 5.88 5.25
N GLY A 137 -12.54 7.08 5.78
CA GLY A 137 -13.23 7.54 7.00
C GLY A 137 -13.05 6.57 8.16
N ASN A 138 -14.14 6.24 8.87
CA ASN A 138 -14.15 5.30 9.98
C ASN A 138 -14.61 3.89 9.55
N THR A 139 -14.46 3.53 8.28
CA THR A 139 -14.91 2.22 7.76
C THR A 139 -13.77 1.19 7.77
N ILE A 140 -14.12 -0.10 7.72
CA ILE A 140 -13.14 -1.17 7.49
C ILE A 140 -12.56 -1.17 6.07
N HIS A 141 -13.14 -0.36 5.17
CA HIS A 141 -12.71 -0.28 3.79
C HIS A 141 -11.48 0.60 3.68
N GLY A 142 -10.46 0.03 3.08
CA GLY A 142 -9.21 0.72 2.77
C GLY A 142 -8.75 0.39 1.37
N HIS A 143 -7.63 1.00 1.01
CA HIS A 143 -6.96 0.73 -0.24
C HIS A 143 -5.48 0.52 0.02
N THR A 144 -4.86 -0.25 -0.87
CA THR A 144 -3.43 -0.57 -0.78
C THR A 144 -2.79 -0.45 -2.15
N GLU A 145 -1.64 0.21 -2.20
CA GLU A 145 -0.80 0.31 -3.40
C GLU A 145 0.66 0.12 -3.00
N ARG A 146 1.47 -0.42 -3.92
CA ARG A 146 2.92 -0.61 -3.70
C ARG A 146 3.69 0.50 -4.41
N ILE A 147 4.61 1.15 -3.70
CA ILE A 147 5.52 2.14 -4.28
C ILE A 147 6.50 1.42 -5.22
N VAL A 148 6.56 1.87 -6.46
CA VAL A 148 7.54 1.41 -7.45
C VAL A 148 8.62 2.44 -7.74
N GLU A 149 8.36 3.72 -7.45
CA GLU A 149 9.33 4.80 -7.56
C GLU A 149 9.07 5.89 -6.49
N VAL A 150 10.14 6.44 -5.93
CA VAL A 150 10.07 7.55 -4.95
C VAL A 150 10.56 8.82 -5.63
N GLY A 151 9.69 9.83 -5.65
CA GLY A 151 10.02 11.18 -6.11
C GLY A 151 10.40 12.12 -4.97
N ARG A 152 10.35 13.43 -5.24
CA ARG A 152 10.64 14.47 -4.25
C ARG A 152 9.36 14.94 -3.55
N LYS A 153 9.49 15.49 -2.33
CA LYS A 153 8.40 16.17 -1.61
C LYS A 153 7.12 15.32 -1.48
N GLY A 154 7.29 14.05 -1.13
CA GLY A 154 6.18 13.10 -0.91
C GLY A 154 5.53 12.54 -2.17
N TRP A 155 5.99 12.94 -3.36
CA TRP A 155 5.54 12.32 -4.61
C TRP A 155 6.13 10.92 -4.76
N VAL A 156 5.29 9.97 -5.18
CA VAL A 156 5.64 8.58 -5.43
C VAL A 156 4.88 8.08 -6.67
N GLU A 157 5.45 7.10 -7.35
CA GLU A 157 4.70 6.26 -8.29
C GLU A 157 4.36 4.93 -7.63
N THR A 158 3.10 4.52 -7.74
CA THR A 158 2.58 3.29 -7.16
C THR A 158 1.97 2.39 -8.22
N VAL A 159 1.87 1.10 -7.91
CA VAL A 159 0.99 0.16 -8.62
C VAL A 159 -0.16 -0.22 -7.70
N GLY A 160 -1.38 0.11 -8.16
CA GLY A 160 -2.63 -0.18 -7.46
C GLY A 160 -3.42 -1.27 -8.19
N PHE A 161 -3.80 -2.31 -7.44
CA PHE A 161 -4.74 -3.33 -7.88
C PHE A 161 -6.16 -2.88 -7.50
N ASN A 162 -7.16 -3.28 -8.30
CA ASN A 162 -8.56 -2.88 -8.11
C ASN A 162 -8.71 -1.35 -8.07
N THR A 163 -8.12 -0.68 -9.06
CA THR A 163 -8.23 0.76 -9.25
C THR A 163 -8.94 1.06 -10.56
N ARG A 164 -9.49 2.27 -10.68
CA ARG A 164 -10.33 2.68 -11.81
C ARG A 164 -9.67 3.80 -12.61
N ARG A 165 -9.63 3.67 -13.93
CA ARG A 165 -9.12 4.69 -14.87
C ARG A 165 -10.08 4.87 -16.04
N TYR A 166 -10.16 6.08 -16.60
CA TYR A 166 -10.87 6.31 -17.86
C TYR A 166 -9.99 5.83 -19.03
N ASP A 167 -10.51 4.94 -19.85
CA ASP A 167 -9.88 4.51 -21.11
C ASP A 167 -10.41 5.38 -22.24
N THR A 168 -9.60 6.35 -22.66
CA THR A 168 -9.97 7.30 -23.73
C THR A 168 -10.16 6.62 -25.08
N LYS A 169 -9.48 5.50 -25.36
CA LYS A 169 -9.63 4.76 -26.61
C LYS A 169 -10.98 4.04 -26.68
N LYS A 170 -11.47 3.57 -25.53
CA LYS A 170 -12.77 2.87 -25.42
C LYS A 170 -13.91 3.78 -24.99
N GLY A 171 -13.64 5.05 -24.69
CA GLY A 171 -14.63 6.01 -24.21
C GLY A 171 -15.33 5.60 -22.91
N LYS A 172 -14.70 4.75 -22.08
CA LYS A 172 -15.35 4.19 -20.87
C LYS A 172 -14.39 4.04 -19.69
N TRP A 173 -14.97 3.97 -18.50
CA TRP A 173 -14.22 3.60 -17.30
C TRP A 173 -13.88 2.11 -17.30
N VAL A 174 -12.67 1.78 -16.88
CA VAL A 174 -12.18 0.42 -16.71
C VAL A 174 -11.56 0.25 -15.33
N GLU A 175 -11.70 -0.95 -14.77
CA GLU A 175 -11.12 -1.33 -13.50
C GLU A 175 -10.05 -2.41 -13.70
N GLY A 176 -9.01 -2.37 -12.86
CA GLY A 176 -7.86 -3.24 -13.04
C GLY A 176 -6.63 -2.82 -12.26
N VAL A 177 -5.47 -3.16 -12.81
CA VAL A 177 -4.15 -2.89 -12.24
C VAL A 177 -3.48 -1.77 -13.01
N PHE A 178 -3.23 -0.64 -12.35
CA PHE A 178 -2.69 0.56 -12.97
C PHE A 178 -1.56 1.18 -12.17
N ARG A 179 -0.72 1.94 -12.88
CA ARG A 179 0.25 2.85 -12.28
C ARG A 179 -0.41 4.17 -11.91
N TRP A 180 -0.04 4.72 -10.77
CA TRP A 180 -0.55 6.01 -10.28
C TRP A 180 0.58 6.88 -9.76
N LYS A 181 0.48 8.18 -10.03
CA LYS A 181 1.30 9.19 -9.37
C LYS A 181 0.53 9.71 -8.15
N ARG A 182 1.10 9.55 -6.96
CA ARG A 182 0.49 9.94 -5.68
C ARG A 182 1.39 10.93 -4.95
N ASN A 183 0.81 11.85 -4.18
CA ASN A 183 1.55 12.58 -3.16
C ASN A 183 1.06 12.11 -1.79
N LEU A 184 1.94 11.48 -1.00
CA LEU A 184 1.58 10.88 0.30
C LEU A 184 1.46 11.91 1.44
N LEU A 185 1.83 13.16 1.20
CA LEU A 185 1.60 14.28 2.11
C LEU A 185 0.24 14.94 1.88
N HIS A 186 -0.49 14.54 0.84
CA HIS A 186 -1.83 15.03 0.54
C HIS A 186 -2.86 13.89 0.63
N PRO A 187 -4.10 14.18 1.08
CA PRO A 187 -5.14 13.17 1.16
C PRO A 187 -5.54 12.67 -0.24
N LEU A 188 -5.98 11.41 -0.32
CA LEU A 188 -6.44 10.79 -1.56
C LEU A 188 -7.97 10.79 -1.60
N GLY A 189 -8.55 11.90 -2.06
CA GLY A 189 -10.00 12.11 -2.03
C GLY A 189 -10.53 12.09 -0.58
N ARG A 190 -11.44 11.16 -0.28
CA ARG A 190 -11.97 10.95 1.09
C ARG A 190 -11.17 9.93 1.91
N MET A 191 -10.05 9.44 1.39
CA MET A 191 -9.18 8.51 2.10
C MET A 191 -8.00 9.23 2.71
N TYR A 192 -7.62 8.82 3.91
CA TYR A 192 -6.42 9.28 4.58
C TYR A 192 -5.42 8.14 4.70
N LEU A 193 -4.14 8.49 4.64
CA LEU A 193 -3.02 7.56 4.80
C LEU A 193 -2.90 7.18 6.27
N ILE A 194 -3.09 5.91 6.60
CA ILE A 194 -2.97 5.42 7.99
C ILE A 194 -1.53 5.03 8.33
N GLY A 195 -0.80 4.51 7.35
CA GLY A 195 0.61 4.18 7.53
C GLY A 195 1.19 3.39 6.37
N ILE A 196 2.43 2.98 6.57
CA ILE A 196 3.27 2.37 5.55
C ILE A 196 3.86 1.07 6.09
N VAL A 197 3.84 0.05 5.25
CA VAL A 197 4.49 -1.23 5.52
C VAL A 197 5.67 -1.38 4.58
N GLY A 198 6.88 -1.27 5.12
CA GLY A 198 8.13 -1.48 4.39
C GLY A 198 8.73 -2.85 4.67
N PHE A 199 9.92 -3.09 4.11
CA PHE A 199 10.60 -4.38 4.22
C PHE A 199 12.07 -4.23 4.62
N LYS A 200 12.43 -4.86 5.75
CA LYS A 200 13.83 -5.03 6.17
C LYS A 200 14.41 -6.21 5.38
N ARG A 201 15.40 -5.91 4.55
CA ARG A 201 16.02 -6.88 3.64
C ARG A 201 16.95 -7.81 4.41
N LYS A 202 16.82 -9.11 4.16
CA LYS A 202 17.77 -10.15 4.59
C LYS A 202 18.41 -10.81 3.37
N SER A 203 19.70 -11.15 3.47
CA SER A 203 20.40 -11.95 2.47
C SER A 203 19.88 -13.38 2.41
N ASP A 204 19.62 -13.97 3.59
CA ASP A 204 19.34 -15.40 3.74
C ASP A 204 18.07 -15.68 4.55
N GLY A 205 17.41 -16.79 4.22
CA GLY A 205 16.22 -17.30 4.92
C GLY A 205 14.92 -16.54 4.66
N CYS A 206 13.88 -16.96 5.40
CA CYS A 206 12.75 -16.12 5.78
C CYS A 206 13.13 -15.46 7.15
#